data_AF-A0A967LD31-F1
#
_entry.id   AF-A0A967LD31-F1
#
_cell.length_a   1.000
_cell.length_b   1.000
_cell.length_c   1.000
_cell.angle_alpha   90.00
_cell.angle_beta   90.00
_cell.angle_gamma   90.00
#
_symmetry.space_group_name_H-M   'P 1'
#
loop_
_entity.id
_entity.type
_entity.pdbx_description
1 polymer ?
#
loop_
_entity_poly.entity_id
_entity_poly.type
_entity_poly.pdbx_seq_one_letter_code
_entity_poly.pdbx_strand_id
1 'polypeptide(L)' 'SKARLATIWLEGCSGCHMSFLDMDERLIDLAESVEIVFGPYVDLKEFPKNVDITLVEGA' A
#
# COMPACT_ATOMS: atom_id res chain seq x y z
N SER A 1 -6.19 -5.54 16.10
CA SER A 1 -5.04 -5.94 15.28
C SER A 1 -5.23 -5.32 13.91
N LYS A 2 -4.23 -4.66 13.34
CA LYS A 2 -4.33 -4.07 11.99
C LYS A 2 -3.87 -5.10 10.96
N ALA A 3 -4.50 -5.11 9.78
CA ALA A 3 -4.02 -5.93 8.67
C ALA A 3 -2.72 -5.33 8.10
N ARG A 4 -1.74 -6.17 7.79
CA ARG A 4 -0.45 -5.76 7.24
C ARG A 4 -0.56 -5.66 5.72
N LEU A 5 -0.55 -4.43 5.22
CA LEU A 5 -0.74 -4.08 3.81
C LEU A 5 0.60 -3.72 3.16
N ALA A 6 0.94 -4.40 2.07
CA ALA A 6 2.02 -4.00 1.18
C ALA A 6 1.45 -3.46 -0.13
N THR A 7 2.16 -2.51 -0.74
CA THR A 7 1.88 -2.06 -2.10
C THR A 7 3.16 -2.12 -2.93
N ILE A 8 3.06 -2.57 -4.18
CA ILE A 8 4.21 -2.66 -5.08
C ILE A 8 3.84 -2.17 -6.47
N TRP A 9 4.74 -1.40 -7.05
CA TRP A 9 4.66 -0.89 -8.40
C TRP A 9 5.68 -1.66 -9.26
N LEU A 10 5.19 -2.42 -10.25
CA LEU A 10 5.98 -3.10 -11.28
C LEU A 10 6.14 -2.17 -12.50
N GLU A 11 5.94 -2.63 -13.73
CA GLU A 11 5.96 -1.80 -14.95
C GLU A 11 4.64 -1.00 -15.13
N GLY A 12 4.18 -0.33 -14.06
CA GLY A 12 3.00 0.55 -14.06
C GLY A 12 3.35 2.03 -14.30
N CYS A 13 2.36 2.92 -14.18
CA CYS A 13 2.54 4.38 -14.32
C CYS A 13 2.36 5.16 -13.00
N SER A 14 2.20 4.46 -11.87
CA SER A 14 1.72 4.97 -10.58
C SER A 14 0.24 5.34 -10.55
N GLY A 15 -0.51 5.10 -11.63
CA GLY A 15 -1.90 5.55 -11.73
C GLY A 15 -2.81 4.89 -10.69
N CYS A 16 -2.59 3.61 -10.38
CA CYS A 16 -3.36 2.92 -9.35
C CYS A 16 -2.95 3.39 -7.95
N HIS A 17 -1.66 3.67 -7.74
CA HIS A 17 -1.17 4.28 -6.51
C HIS A 17 -1.71 5.69 -6.29
N MET A 18 -1.86 6.51 -7.33
CA MET A 18 -2.49 7.83 -7.22
C MET A 18 -3.99 7.70 -6.96
N SER A 19 -4.68 6.80 -7.67
CA SER A 19 -6.10 6.52 -7.40
C SER A 19 -6.35 5.97 -5.99
N PHE A 20 -5.39 5.27 -5.38
CA PHE A 20 -5.45 4.87 -3.98
C PHE A 20 -5.32 6.08 -3.04
N LEU A 21 -4.46 7.06 -3.38
CA LEU A 21 -4.34 8.29 -2.61
C LEU A 21 -5.53 9.25 -2.79
N ASP A 22 -6.25 9.17 -3.91
CA ASP A 22 -7.48 9.93 -4.20
C ASP A 22 -8.71 9.45 -3.38
N MET A 23 -8.49 8.70 -2.29
CA MET A 23 -9.52 8.40 -1.29
C MET A 23 -9.66 9.51 -0.24
N ASP A 24 -8.82 10.54 -0.30
CA ASP A 24 -8.86 11.74 0.53
C ASP A 24 -8.94 11.40 2.04
N GLU A 25 -9.95 11.90 2.77
CA GLU A 25 -10.11 11.67 4.20
C GLU A 25 -10.29 10.20 4.59
N ARG A 26 -10.79 9.36 3.66
CA ARG A 26 -11.01 7.93 3.92
C ARG A 26 -9.69 7.16 4.10
N LEU A 27 -8.56 7.74 3.71
CA LEU A 27 -7.24 7.20 4.05
C LEU A 27 -7.00 7.18 5.57
N ILE A 28 -7.56 8.14 6.30
CA ILE A 28 -7.44 8.19 7.77
C ILE A 28 -8.21 7.04 8.39
N ASP A 29 -9.44 6.79 7.95
CA ASP A 29 -10.25 5.65 8.38
C ASP A 29 -9.56 4.32 8.03
N LEU A 30 -9.01 4.22 6.81
CA LEU A 30 -8.26 3.05 6.39
C LEU A 30 -7.04 2.81 7.29
N ALA A 31 -6.31 3.86 7.66
CA ALA A 31 -5.14 3.78 8.53
C ALA A 31 -5.48 3.26 9.95
N GLU A 32 -6.73 3.31 10.40
CA GLU A 32 -7.16 2.65 11.65
C GLU A 32 -7.21 1.12 11.51
N SER A 33 -7.48 0.62 10.30
CA SER A 33 -7.67 -0.80 10.01
C SER A 33 -6.42 -1.50 9.46
N VAL A 34 -5.49 -0.77 8.83
CA VAL A 34 -4.29 -1.33 8.19
C VAL A 34 -2.99 -0.68 8.67
N GLU A 35 -1.91 -1.45 8.60
CA GLU A 35 -0.53 -1.00 8.74
C GLU A 35 0.14 -1.14 7.37
N ILE A 36 0.55 -0.02 6.76
CA ILE A 36 1.32 -0.06 5.50
C ILE A 36 2.75 -0.44 5.84
N VAL A 37 3.16 -1.64 5.44
CA VAL A 37 4.45 -2.22 5.82
C VAL A 37 5.48 -2.17 4.70
N PHE A 38 5.07 -1.95 3.46
CA PHE A 38 5.96 -1.89 2.30
C PHE A 38 5.29 -1.14 1.14
N GLY A 39 6.07 -0.41 0.35
CA GLY A 39 5.61 0.29 -0.85
C GLY A 39 6.03 1.76 -0.88
N PRO A 40 5.65 2.51 -1.93
CA PRO A 40 6.11 3.90 -2.16
C PRO A 40 5.70 4.92 -1.08
N TYR A 41 4.78 4.55 -0.17
CA TYR A 41 4.32 5.43 0.91
C TYR A 41 5.16 5.31 2.19
N VAL A 42 6.07 4.33 2.27
CA VAL A 42 6.96 4.09 3.43
C VAL A 42 8.38 3.81 2.94
N ASP A 43 9.38 4.02 3.79
CA ASP A 43 10.79 3.93 3.35
C ASP A 43 11.39 2.50 3.41
N LEU A 44 10.56 1.47 3.64
CA LEU A 44 11.05 0.10 3.74
C LEU A 44 11.51 -0.43 2.37
N LYS A 45 12.76 -0.89 2.30
CA LYS A 45 13.41 -1.32 1.04
C LYS A 45 13.29 -2.81 0.76
N GLU A 46 13.13 -3.62 1.80
CA GLU A 46 12.99 -5.07 1.68
C GLU A 46 11.55 -5.50 1.94
N PHE A 47 11.02 -6.39 1.11
CA PHE A 47 9.66 -6.89 1.28
C PHE A 47 9.57 -7.73 2.58
N PRO A 48 8.72 -7.35 3.55
CA PRO A 48 8.70 -7.98 4.86
C PRO A 48 8.00 -9.34 4.83
N LYS A 49 8.31 -10.17 5.83
CA LYS A 49 7.56 -11.41 6.08
C LYS A 49 6.20 -11.08 6.73
N ASN A 50 5.25 -12.01 6.59
CA ASN A 50 3.91 -11.92 7.17
C ASN A 50 3.11 -10.70 6.68
N VAL A 51 2.91 -10.60 5.37
CA VAL A 51 2.00 -9.60 4.77
C VAL A 51 0.65 -10.27 4.56
N ASP A 52 -0.43 -9.62 4.99
CA ASP A 52 -1.80 -10.15 4.87
C ASP A 52 -2.38 -9.84 3.48
N ILE A 53 -2.11 -8.64 2.96
CA ILE A 53 -2.65 -8.13 1.70
C ILE A 53 -1.54 -7.42 0.92
N THR A 54 -1.44 -7.70 -0.38
CA THR A 54 -0.52 -7.00 -1.29
C THR A 54 -1.30 -6.43 -2.47
N LEU A 55 -1.20 -5.11 -2.67
CA LEU A 55 -1.69 -4.45 -3.89
C LEU A 55 -0.55 -4.38 -4.91
N VAL A 56 -0.78 -4.92 -6.11
CA VAL A 56 0.20 -4.96 -7.20
C VAL A 56 -0.30 -4.09 -8.33
N GLU A 57 0.46 -3.05 -8.67
CA GLU A 57 0.24 -2.24 -9.87
C GLU A 57 1.20 -2.67 -10.98
N GLY A 58 0.69 -2.76 -12.21
CA GLY A 58 1.46 -3.08 -13.41
C GLY A 58 1.57 -4.59 -13.66
N ALA A 59 2.06 -4.93 -14.84
CA ALA A 59 2.31 -6.29 -15.31
C ALA A 59 3.63 -6.33 -16.06
#